data_AF-A0AAU6B7B0-F1
#
_entry.id   AF-A0AAU6B7B0-F1
#
_cell.length_a   1.000
_cell.length_b   1.000
_cell.length_c   1.000
_cell.angle_alpha   90.00
_cell.angle_beta   90.00
_cell.angle_gamma   90.00
#
_symmetry.space_group_name_H-M   'P 1'
#
loop_
_entity.id
_entity.type
_entity.pdbx_description
1 polymer ?
#
loop_
_entity_poly.entity_id
_entity_poly.type
_entity_poly.pdbx_seq_one_letter_code
_entity_poly.pdbx_strand_id
1 'polypeptide(L)'
;MADGILVDYATIHAAADDCTSTGKELQQSFDQLKDDLNPLIQSWSGEAKDQYMNAQREWDQKFEDLKQVLAQIAAVLPQIADGYQSTDKGVQNLF
;
A
#
# COMPACT_ATOMS: atom_id res chain seq x y z
N MET A 1 -30.53 0.46 16.02
CA MET A 1 -29.14 0.92 16.22
C MET A 1 -28.34 0.33 15.07
N ALA A 2 -28.14 1.07 13.98
CA ALA A 2 -27.48 0.60 12.75
C ALA A 2 -26.48 1.64 12.18
N ASP A 3 -26.54 2.89 12.65
CA ASP A 3 -25.63 3.97 12.26
C ASP A 3 -24.15 3.68 12.50
N GLY A 4 -23.80 2.95 13.57
CA GLY A 4 -22.39 2.66 13.89
C GLY A 4 -21.71 1.73 12.87
N ILE A 5 -22.43 0.72 12.37
CA ILE A 5 -21.89 -0.28 11.44
C ILE A 5 -21.66 0.32 10.04
N LEU A 6 -22.57 1.20 9.60
CA LEU A 6 -22.44 1.90 8.31
C LEU A 6 -21.25 2.88 8.29
N VAL A 7 -21.04 3.60 9.39
CA VAL A 7 -19.90 4.53 9.53
C VAL A 7 -18.57 3.78 9.55
N ASP A 8 -18.50 2.65 10.25
CA ASP A 8 -17.29 1.82 10.31
C ASP A 8 -16.93 1.29 8.92
N TYR A 9 -17.91 0.79 8.16
CA TYR A 9 -17.71 0.32 6.78
C TYR A 9 -17.20 1.41 5.84
N ALA A 10 -17.83 2.60 5.86
CA ALA A 10 -17.40 3.73 5.03
C ALA A 10 -15.98 4.19 5.38
N THR A 11 -15.62 4.15 6.67
CA THR A 11 -14.29 4.53 7.16
C THR A 11 -13.24 3.50 6.76
N ILE A 12 -13.56 2.20 6.84
CA ILE A 12 -12.70 1.10 6.41
C ILE A 12 -12.42 1.18 4.90
N HIS A 13 -13.46 1.45 4.09
CA HIS A 13 -13.30 1.59 2.64
C HIS A 13 -12.44 2.82 2.30
N ALA A 14 -12.71 3.95 2.96
CA ALA A 14 -11.89 5.16 2.80
C ALA A 14 -10.42 4.93 3.19
N ALA A 15 -10.15 4.17 4.25
CA ALA A 15 -8.79 3.83 4.67
C ALA A 15 -8.09 2.90 3.66
N ALA A 16 -8.82 1.97 3.02
CA ALA A 16 -8.27 1.11 1.97
C ALA A 16 -7.94 1.90 0.68
N ASP A 17 -8.80 2.84 0.30
CA ASP A 17 -8.55 3.80 -0.79
C ASP A 17 -7.35 4.70 -0.47
N ASP A 18 -7.24 5.20 0.76
CA ASP A 18 -6.12 6.02 1.23
C ASP A 18 -4.79 5.25 1.19
N CYS A 19 -4.77 3.99 1.61
CA CYS A 19 -3.60 3.11 1.47
C CYS A 19 -3.18 2.94 0.00
N THR A 20 -4.17 2.78 -0.88
CA THR A 20 -3.93 2.63 -2.33
C THR A 20 -3.41 3.92 -2.95
N SER A 21 -3.97 5.08 -2.58
CA SER A 21 -3.52 6.39 -3.02
C SER A 21 -2.10 6.67 -2.54
N THR A 22 -1.85 6.46 -1.24
CA THR A 22 -0.52 6.61 -0.63
C THR A 22 0.50 5.72 -1.33
N GLY A 23 0.14 4.47 -1.67
CA GLY A 23 1.01 3.57 -2.43
C GLY A 23 1.37 4.10 -3.83
N LYS A 24 0.43 4.78 -4.51
CA LYS A 24 0.69 5.42 -5.81
C LYS A 24 1.58 6.66 -5.66
N GLU A 25 1.35 7.50 -4.66
CA GLU A 25 2.18 8.69 -4.41
C GLU A 25 3.61 8.30 -4.04
N LEU A 26 3.76 7.26 -3.22
CA LEU A 26 5.06 6.68 -2.90
C LEU A 26 5.77 6.24 -4.20
N GLN A 27 5.01 5.62 -5.13
CA GLN A 27 5.58 5.10 -6.38
C GLN A 27 6.04 6.23 -7.29
N GLN A 28 5.23 7.28 -7.43
CA GLN A 28 5.61 8.47 -8.19
C GLN A 28 6.85 9.14 -7.61
N SER A 29 6.94 9.26 -6.29
CA SER A 29 8.11 9.83 -5.61
C SER A 29 9.37 9.00 -5.86
N PHE A 30 9.24 7.67 -5.89
CA PHE A 30 10.34 6.75 -6.17
C PHE A 30 10.79 6.78 -7.64
N ASP A 31 9.84 6.81 -8.58
CA ASP A 31 10.13 6.99 -10.01
C ASP A 31 10.83 8.33 -10.27
N GLN A 32 10.38 9.41 -9.62
CA GLN A 32 11.03 10.72 -9.72
C GLN A 32 12.46 10.68 -9.20
N LEU A 33 12.71 10.04 -8.04
CA LEU A 33 14.06 9.86 -7.51
C LEU A 33 14.96 9.10 -8.50
N LYS A 34 14.45 8.05 -9.16
CA LYS A 34 15.20 7.29 -10.18
C LYS A 34 15.51 8.14 -11.41
N ASP A 35 14.60 9.01 -11.83
CA ASP A 35 14.80 9.90 -12.96
C ASP A 35 15.86 10.96 -12.65
N ASP A 36 15.82 11.56 -11.46
CA ASP A 36 16.83 12.50 -10.96
C ASP A 36 18.22 11.85 -10.82
N LEU A 37 18.27 10.58 -10.44
CA LEU A 37 19.52 9.82 -10.34
C LEU A 37 20.08 9.42 -11.71
N ASN A 38 19.23 9.24 -12.73
CA ASN A 38 19.63 8.80 -14.06
C ASN A 38 20.80 9.60 -14.71
N PRO A 39 20.80 10.94 -14.72
CA PRO A 39 21.92 11.73 -15.24
C PRO A 39 23.18 11.64 -14.37
N LEU A 40 23.05 11.44 -13.05
CA LEU A 40 24.18 11.27 -12.14
C LEU A 40 24.93 9.95 -12.41
N ILE A 41 24.20 8.88 -12.72
CA ILE A 41 24.80 7.57 -13.07
C ILE A 41 25.63 7.67 -14.35
N GLN A 42 25.24 8.51 -15.31
CA GLN A 42 26.02 8.70 -16.54
C GLN A 42 27.38 9.36 -16.27
N SER A 43 27.49 10.15 -15.20
CA SER A 43 28.74 10.76 -14.77
C SER A 43 29.60 9.84 -13.89
N TRP A 44 29.08 8.69 -13.46
CA TRP A 44 29.79 7.77 -12.56
C TRP A 44 30.61 6.72 -13.32
N SER A 45 31.86 6.55 -12.92
CA SER A 45 32.79 5.53 -13.44
C SER A 45 32.30 4.11 -13.11
N GLY A 46 32.70 3.11 -13.92
CA GLY A 46 32.13 1.74 -13.91
C GLY A 46 31.87 1.07 -12.55
N GLU A 47 32.75 1.22 -11.56
CA GLU A 47 32.55 0.68 -10.20
C GLU A 47 31.37 1.32 -9.44
N ALA A 48 31.18 2.63 -9.57
CA ALA A 48 30.07 3.34 -8.93
C ALA A 48 28.73 3.02 -9.61
N LYS A 49 28.76 2.68 -10.90
CA LYS A 49 27.58 2.18 -11.62
C LYS A 49 27.14 0.81 -11.12
N ASP A 50 28.07 -0.09 -10.83
CA ASP A 50 27.76 -1.42 -10.26
C ASP A 50 27.13 -1.29 -8.86
N GLN A 51 27.71 -0.46 -8.00
CA GLN A 51 27.16 -0.12 -6.67
C GLN A 51 25.73 0.44 -6.78
N TYR A 52 25.51 1.37 -7.72
CA TYR A 52 24.19 1.93 -7.98
C TYR A 52 23.19 0.87 -8.44
N MET A 53 23.54 0.00 -9.39
CA MET A 53 22.61 -1.02 -9.88
C MET A 53 22.21 -2.00 -8.76
N ASN A 54 23.14 -2.30 -7.85
CA ASN A 54 22.84 -3.12 -6.68
C ASN A 54 21.89 -2.39 -5.72
N ALA A 55 22.18 -1.13 -5.42
CA ALA A 55 21.34 -0.30 -4.57
C ALA A 55 19.94 -0.11 -5.17
N GLN A 56 19.85 0.20 -6.47
CA GLN A 56 18.61 0.29 -7.23
C GLN A 56 17.76 -0.97 -7.08
N ARG A 57 18.36 -2.16 -7.25
CA ARG A 57 17.65 -3.44 -7.04
C ARG A 57 17.14 -3.59 -5.62
N GLU A 58 17.98 -3.30 -4.62
CA GLU A 58 17.60 -3.42 -3.23
C GLU A 58 16.41 -2.52 -2.88
N TRP A 59 16.45 -1.26 -3.32
CA TRP A 59 15.38 -0.31 -3.03
C TRP A 59 14.10 -0.64 -3.80
N ASP A 60 14.21 -1.11 -5.06
CA ASP A 60 13.07 -1.58 -5.86
C ASP A 60 12.38 -2.77 -5.18
N GLN A 61 13.16 -3.69 -4.60
CA GLN A 61 12.65 -4.83 -3.84
C GLN A 61 11.97 -4.40 -2.53
N LYS A 62 12.55 -3.43 -1.81
CA LYS A 62 11.92 -2.83 -0.62
C LYS A 62 10.64 -2.08 -0.97
N PHE A 63 10.60 -1.47 -2.14
CA PHE A 63 9.44 -0.73 -2.63
C PHE A 63 8.28 -1.66 -2.93
N GLU A 64 8.55 -2.79 -3.61
CA GLU A 64 7.54 -3.83 -3.84
C GLU A 64 7.04 -4.45 -2.53
N ASP A 65 7.90 -4.66 -1.54
CA ASP A 65 7.49 -5.12 -0.20
C ASP A 65 6.54 -4.13 0.48
N LEU A 66 6.86 -2.83 0.44
CA LEU A 66 5.98 -1.75 0.92
C LEU A 66 4.61 -1.75 0.22
N LYS A 67 4.59 -1.92 -1.10
CA LYS A 67 3.33 -2.02 -1.86
C LYS A 67 2.54 -3.26 -1.48
N GLN A 68 3.20 -4.40 -1.27
CA GLN A 68 2.54 -5.62 -0.81
C GLN A 68 1.92 -5.46 0.58
N VAL A 69 2.62 -4.78 1.49
CA VAL A 69 2.08 -4.49 2.84
C VAL A 69 0.87 -3.57 2.74
N LEU A 70 0.94 -2.49 1.97
CA LEU A 70 -0.20 -1.60 1.74
C LEU A 70 -1.39 -2.33 1.11
N ALA A 71 -1.13 -3.18 0.12
CA ALA A 71 -2.16 -4.00 -0.51
C ALA A 71 -2.78 -5.03 0.45
N GLN A 72 -1.97 -5.64 1.33
CA GLN A 72 -2.48 -6.52 2.39
C GLN A 72 -3.38 -5.78 3.37
N ILE A 73 -2.97 -4.58 3.82
CA ILE A 73 -3.79 -3.75 4.71
C ILE A 73 -5.12 -3.41 4.03
N ALA A 74 -5.07 -2.97 2.77
CA ALA A 74 -6.26 -2.66 1.99
C ALA A 74 -7.17 -3.88 1.74
N ALA A 75 -6.61 -5.10 1.68
CA ALA A 75 -7.38 -6.34 1.51
C ALA A 75 -7.98 -6.88 2.82
N VAL A 76 -7.28 -6.74 3.93
CA VAL A 76 -7.72 -7.23 5.26
C VAL A 76 -8.84 -6.36 5.82
N LEU A 77 -8.77 -5.04 5.61
CA LEU A 77 -9.76 -4.06 6.05
C LEU A 77 -11.22 -4.44 5.67
N PRO A 78 -11.57 -4.70 4.40
CA PRO A 78 -12.92 -5.09 4.00
C PRO A 78 -13.31 -6.50 4.49
N GLN A 79 -12.37 -7.45 4.61
CA GLN A 79 -12.66 -8.78 5.14
C GLN A 79 -13.12 -8.75 6.61
N ILE A 80 -12.54 -7.86 7.41
CA ILE A 80 -12.97 -7.64 8.79
C ILE A 80 -14.41 -7.10 8.80
N ALA A 81 -14.70 -6.10 7.97
CA ALA A 81 -16.04 -5.50 7.89
C ALA A 81 -17.13 -6.51 7.47
N ASP A 82 -16.86 -7.37 6.48
CA ASP A 82 -17.77 -8.45 6.04
C ASP A 82 -18.03 -9.51 7.14
N GLY A 83 -16.98 -9.86 7.90
CA GLY A 83 -17.07 -10.78 9.03
C GLY A 83 -17.96 -10.24 10.16
N TYR A 84 -17.88 -8.94 10.45
CA TYR A 84 -18.74 -8.29 11.44
C TYR A 84 -20.21 -8.27 10.99
N GLN A 85 -20.50 -7.94 9.73
CA GLN A 85 -21.88 -7.91 9.21
C GLN A 85 -22.53 -9.30 9.22
N SER A 86 -21.78 -10.35 8.89
CA SER A 86 -22.27 -11.73 8.90
C SER A 86 -22.55 -12.23 10.32
N THR A 87 -21.70 -11.85 11.28
CA THR A 87 -21.87 -12.20 12.69
C THR A 87 -23.06 -11.45 13.29
N ASP A 88 -23.22 -10.16 13.03
CA ASP A 88 -24.34 -9.36 13.55
C ASP A 88 -25.69 -9.85 13.01
N LYS A 89 -25.78 -10.16 11.71
CA LYS A 89 -26.98 -10.79 11.13
C LYS A 89 -27.27 -12.17 11.72
N GLY A 90 -26.23 -12.97 11.98
CA GLY A 90 -26.38 -14.28 12.62
C GLY A 90 -26.94 -14.17 14.04
N VAL A 91 -26.49 -13.17 14.80
CA VAL A 91 -26.96 -12.92 16.17
C VAL A 91 -28.36 -12.31 16.19
N GLN A 92 -28.69 -11.39 15.29
CA GLN A 92 -30.06 -10.84 15.18
C GLN A 92 -31.10 -11.90 14.80
N ASN A 93 -30.72 -12.94 14.05
CA ASN A 93 -31.63 -14.01 13.64
C ASN A 93 -31.77 -15.13 14.69
N LEU A 94 -31.03 -15.01 15.81
CA LEU A 94 -31.09 -15.89 16.98
C LEU A 94 -31.95 -15.31 18.13
N PHE A 95 -32.42 -14.07 18.01
CA PHE A 95 -33.38 -13.41 18.90
C PHE A 95 -34.69 -13.11 18.17
#